data_AF-A0A3B9H2Q7-F1
#
_entry.id   AF-A0A3B9H2Q7-F1
#
_cell.length_a   1.000
_cell.length_b   1.000
_cell.length_c   1.000
_cell.angle_alpha   90.00
_cell.angle_beta   90.00
_cell.angle_gamma   90.00
#
_symmetry.space_group_name_H-M   'P 1'
#
loop_
_entity.id
_entity.type
_entity.pdbx_description
1 polymer ?
#
loop_
_entity_poly.entity_id
_entity_poly.type
_entity_poly.pdbx_seq_one_letter_code
_entity_poly.pdbx_strand_id
1 'polypeptide(L)' 'MTGSKYGVRGMPTLMIFKDGKVAATHLGAMSKQAIADWIKQSA' A
#
# COMPACT_ATOMS: atom_id res chain seq x y z
N MET A 1 -9.47 14.15 5.95
CA MET A 1 -8.82 13.07 6.72
C MET A 1 -8.64 11.83 5.85
N THR A 2 -7.64 11.79 4.98
CA THR A 2 -7.40 10.65 4.08
C THR A 2 -6.72 9.48 4.81
N GLY A 3 -5.77 9.77 5.71
CA GLY A 3 -5.09 8.74 6.50
C GLY A 3 -6.06 7.95 7.38
N SER A 4 -6.92 8.62 8.14
CA SER A 4 -7.91 7.96 9.00
C SER A 4 -8.95 7.16 8.21
N LYS A 5 -9.33 7.63 7.01
CA LYS A 5 -10.25 6.91 6.11
C LYS A 5 -9.70 5.54 5.70
N TYR A 6 -8.39 5.42 5.54
CA TYR A 6 -7.72 4.20 5.09
C TYR A 6 -6.89 3.52 6.19
N GLY A 7 -7.11 3.87 7.47
CA GLY A 7 -6.44 3.23 8.60
C GLY A 7 -4.92 3.44 8.65
N VAL A 8 -4.39 4.52 8.07
CA VAL A 8 -2.95 4.84 8.13
C VAL A 8 -2.59 5.21 9.57
N ARG A 9 -1.80 4.34 10.22
CA ARG A 9 -1.32 4.50 11.61
C ARG A 9 0.18 4.72 11.73
N GLY A 10 0.92 4.63 10.63
CA GLY A 10 2.37 4.79 10.59
C GLY A 10 2.87 5.12 9.18
N MET A 11 4.07 5.68 9.09
CA MET A 11 4.74 6.02 7.82
C MET A 11 6.05 5.23 7.67
N PRO A 12 6.44 4.85 6.45
CA PRO A 12 5.66 4.92 5.21
C PRO A 12 4.56 3.83 5.16
N THR A 13 3.45 4.13 4.49
CA THR A 13 2.37 3.16 4.19
C THR A 13 2.11 3.18 2.69
N LEU A 14 2.09 2.02 2.06
CA LEU A 14 1.82 1.84 0.63
C LEU A 14 0.44 1.17 0.46
N MET A 15 -0.33 1.60 -0.53
CA MET A 15 -1.65 1.02 -0.85
C MET A 15 -1.84 0.87 -2.35
N ILE A 16 -2.48 -0.22 -2.77
CA ILE A 16 -2.92 -0.45 -4.14
C ILE A 16 -4.44 -0.31 -4.18
N PHE A 17 -4.93 0.45 -5.16
CA PHE A 17 -6.36 0.62 -5.42
C PHE A 17 -6.72 -0.05 -6.75
N LYS A 18 -7.79 -0.84 -6.75
CA LYS A 18 -8.37 -1.48 -7.93
C LYS A 18 -9.88 -1.21 -7.93
N ASP A 19 -10.39 -0.68 -9.04
CA ASP A 19 -11.81 -0.32 -9.20
C ASP A 19 -12.36 0.57 -8.07
N GLY A 20 -11.53 1.50 -7.58
CA GLY A 20 -11.89 2.42 -6.51
C GLY A 20 -11.90 1.82 -5.10
N LYS A 21 -11.48 0.56 -4.93
CA LYS A 21 -11.37 -0.13 -3.63
C LYS A 21 -9.91 -0.45 -3.30
N VAL A 22 -9.59 -0.55 -2.02
CA VAL A 22 -8.26 -0.97 -1.55
C VAL A 22 -8.08 -2.45 -1.86
N ALA A 23 -7.07 -2.78 -2.68
CA ALA A 23 -6.73 -4.15 -3.06
C ALA A 23 -5.57 -4.72 -2.22
N ALA A 24 -4.62 -3.86 -1.82
CA ALA A 24 -3.53 -4.26 -0.94
C ALA A 24 -3.03 -3.08 -0.10
N THR A 25 -2.47 -3.37 1.07
CA THR A 25 -1.83 -2.39 1.96
C THR A 25 -0.55 -2.99 2.51
N HIS A 26 0.53 -2.21 2.52
CA HIS A 26 1.80 -2.57 3.11
C HIS A 26 2.26 -1.48 4.07
N LEU A 27 2.65 -1.88 5.28
CA LEU A 27 3.15 -0.98 6.31
C LEU A 27 4.67 -1.10 6.39
N GLY A 28 5.36 0.04 6.42
CA GLY A 28 6.82 0.08 6.54
C GLY A 28 7.54 0.26 5.21
N ALA A 29 8.84 0.50 5.32
CA ALA A 29 9.69 0.75 4.17
C ALA A 29 10.05 -0.55 3.44
N MET A 30 10.11 -0.47 2.12
CA MET A 30 10.57 -1.55 1.26
C MET A 30 11.68 -1.05 0.34
N SER A 31 12.56 -1.95 -0.08
CA SER A 31 13.53 -1.66 -1.15
C SER A 31 12.80 -1.52 -2.49
N LYS A 32 13.45 -0.88 -3.47
CA LYS A 32 12.89 -0.73 -4.82
C LYS A 32 12.46 -2.07 -5.44
N GLN A 33 13.29 -3.11 -5.28
CA GLN A 33 12.99 -4.44 -5.79
C GLN A 33 11.77 -5.04 -5.09
N ALA A 34 11.71 -4.95 -3.76
CA ALA A 34 10.58 -5.46 -2.98
C ALA A 34 9.26 -4.75 -3.33
N ILE A 35 9.28 -3.44 -3.61
CA ILE A 35 8.10 -2.71 -4.09
C ILE A 35 7.63 -3.27 -5.44
N ALA A 36 8.55 -3.48 -6.39
CA ALA A 36 8.21 -4.00 -7.71
C ALA A 36 7.61 -5.41 -7.64
N ASP A 37 8.17 -6.27 -6.80
CA ASP A 37 7.68 -7.64 -6.62
C ASP A 37 6.33 -7.65 -5.89
N TRP A 38 6.16 -6.80 -4.88
CA TRP A 38 4.89 -6.63 -4.16
C TRP A 38 3.76 -6.16 -5.07
N ILE A 39 4.02 -5.20 -5.97
CA ILE A 39 3.03 -4.73 -6.94
C ILE A 39 2.59 -5.88 -7.85
N LYS A 40 3.53 -6.70 -8.35
CA LYS A 40 3.20 -7.85 -9.22
C LYS A 40 2.35 -8.91 -8.53
N GLN A 41 2.59 -9.15 -7.23
CA GLN A 41 1.82 -10.12 -6.45
C GLN A 41 0.42 -9.63 -6.07
N SER A 42 0.23 -8.31 -5.99
CA SER A 42 -0.98 -7.68 -5.47
C SER A 42 -1.92 -7.14 -6.57
N ALA A 43 -1.56 -7.28 -7.84
CA ALA A 43 -2.30 -6.81 -9.01
C ALA A 43 -3.36 -7.81 -9.50
#